data_AF-A0A8J7RMI0-F1
#
_entry.id   AF-A0A8J7RMI0-F1
#
_cell.length_a   1.000
_cell.length_b   1.000
_cell.length_c   1.000
_cell.angle_alpha   90.00
_cell.angle_beta   90.00
_cell.angle_gamma   90.00
#
_symmetry.space_group_name_H-M   'P 1'
#
loop_
_entity.id
_entity.type
_entity.pdbx_description
1 polymer ?
#
loop_
_entity_poly.entity_id
_entity_poly.type
_entity_poly.pdbx_seq_one_letter_code
_entity_poly.pdbx_strand_id
1 'polypeptide(L)'
;MTRFVFILSTVAALSVLAASGCKSDAAPDGTTSPVTVSMPGFASSMDWLSRPESPFQKEVFSAQTDQADNNGNPDDDPDEYYYIESIYWQVRNVSDGHTDGLVLLTIDDVPNEETTAGFLEVLDDFDVRALFFINGDLSEENPHLVEKILEDGHQIGNHTWHHRSLIRLNREQTIDEITRVNEWLKEKFDYKPAYFRPPYGLSTPASDSVAAAHGMMNMGWSVGTYDWVYPEDEDIEENSPEIARRTVNAMMDGGIILIHDLPVSLAALPLILEELIEEGYHFVDPGRLAN
;
A
#
# COMPACT_ATOMS: atom_id res chain seq x y z
N MET A 1 26.08 -11.76 63.84
CA MET A 1 25.77 -12.55 62.63
C MET A 1 25.06 -11.62 61.65
N THR A 2 25.79 -10.63 61.13
CA THR A 2 26.41 -10.56 59.79
C THR A 2 25.36 -10.27 58.71
N ARG A 3 25.21 -8.97 58.42
CA ARG A 3 24.53 -8.42 57.23
C ARG A 3 25.46 -8.60 56.03
N PHE A 4 24.94 -9.14 54.92
CA PHE A 4 25.65 -9.18 53.65
C PHE A 4 25.38 -7.90 52.85
N VAL A 5 26.48 -7.37 52.32
CA VAL A 5 26.63 -6.23 51.43
C VAL A 5 26.52 -6.75 49.99
N PHE A 6 25.85 -6.01 49.09
CA PHE A 6 26.09 -6.13 47.65
C PHE A 6 26.59 -4.81 47.10
N ILE A 7 27.76 -4.89 46.46
CA ILE A 7 28.55 -3.83 45.85
C ILE A 7 28.17 -3.74 44.37
N LEU A 8 27.95 -2.51 43.91
CA LEU A 8 27.90 -2.08 42.51
C LEU A 8 29.20 -2.47 41.79
N SER A 9 29.13 -2.98 40.56
CA SER A 9 30.29 -3.01 39.67
C SER A 9 29.92 -2.56 38.27
N THR A 10 30.42 -1.35 37.98
CA THR A 10 30.61 -0.73 36.66
C THR A 10 31.59 -1.52 35.81
N VAL A 11 31.33 -1.65 34.50
CA VAL A 11 32.35 -2.02 33.51
C VAL A 11 32.58 -0.83 32.59
N ALA A 12 33.84 -0.38 32.56
CA ALA A 12 34.34 0.73 31.77
C ALA A 12 34.96 0.24 30.45
N ALA A 13 34.96 1.14 29.47
CA ALA A 13 35.47 1.00 28.12
C ALA A 13 36.98 0.69 28.04
N LEU A 14 37.39 0.02 26.95
CA LEU A 14 38.78 -0.06 26.53
C LEU A 14 38.91 0.24 25.02
N SER A 15 39.59 1.34 24.72
CA SER A 15 40.09 1.75 23.41
C SER A 15 41.54 1.29 23.24
N VAL A 16 41.91 0.74 22.06
CA VAL A 16 43.32 0.60 21.64
C VAL A 16 43.44 0.91 20.14
N LEU A 17 44.41 1.77 19.82
CA LEU A 17 44.81 2.18 18.47
C LEU A 17 46.34 2.14 18.39
N ALA A 18 46.83 1.95 17.15
CA ALA A 18 48.22 1.92 16.64
C ALA A 18 48.94 0.55 16.68
N ALA A 19 49.74 0.08 15.72
CA ALA A 19 50.06 0.32 14.29
C ALA A 19 51.52 -0.13 14.08
N SER A 20 51.82 -0.94 13.05
CA SER A 20 52.89 -0.71 12.03
C SER A 20 53.53 -1.96 11.42
N GLY A 21 53.64 -1.94 10.08
CA GLY A 21 54.75 -2.49 9.26
C GLY A 21 54.40 -3.66 8.33
N CYS A 22 54.00 -3.50 7.05
CA CYS A 22 54.65 -3.01 5.80
C CYS A 22 55.58 -3.99 5.04
N LYS A 23 55.16 -4.37 3.81
CA LYS A 23 55.83 -4.27 2.47
C LYS A 23 55.26 -5.35 1.52
N SER A 24 55.19 -5.21 0.20
CA SER A 24 55.14 -4.14 -0.83
C SER A 24 54.98 -4.90 -2.17
N ASP A 25 54.40 -4.29 -3.21
CA ASP A 25 55.03 -4.13 -4.53
C ASP A 25 54.13 -3.35 -5.51
N ALA A 26 54.78 -2.61 -6.39
CA ALA A 26 54.29 -1.41 -7.08
C ALA A 26 53.85 -1.64 -8.54
N ALA A 27 53.12 -0.65 -9.07
CA ALA A 27 52.59 -0.53 -10.43
C ALA A 27 53.64 -0.04 -11.46
N PRO A 28 53.31 -0.08 -12.78
CA PRO A 28 53.81 0.88 -13.74
C PRO A 28 52.71 1.78 -14.36
N ASP A 29 53.22 2.90 -14.86
CA ASP A 29 52.63 4.14 -15.37
C ASP A 29 51.80 4.02 -16.66
N GLY A 30 50.86 4.94 -16.90
CA GLY A 30 50.07 5.00 -18.14
C GLY A 30 49.02 6.11 -18.20
N THR A 31 49.42 7.27 -18.68
CA THR A 31 48.58 8.45 -19.02
C THR A 31 47.39 8.12 -19.93
N THR A 32 46.16 8.54 -19.58
CA THR A 32 45.12 8.97 -20.55
C THR A 32 44.15 9.98 -19.90
N SER A 33 43.82 11.02 -20.65
CA SER A 33 42.93 12.15 -20.30
C SER A 33 41.47 11.72 -20.02
N PRO A 34 40.69 12.50 -19.25
CA PRO A 34 39.28 12.19 -19.04
C PRO A 34 38.49 12.33 -20.35
N VAL A 35 37.80 11.25 -20.74
CA VAL A 35 36.81 11.27 -21.80
C VAL A 35 35.57 11.99 -21.27
N THR A 36 35.31 13.19 -21.78
CA THR A 36 34.01 13.85 -21.67
C THR A 36 33.04 13.20 -22.64
N VAL A 37 32.04 12.49 -22.13
CA VAL A 37 30.86 12.09 -22.91
C VAL A 37 29.86 13.24 -22.86
N SER A 38 29.77 13.98 -23.97
CA SER A 38 28.69 14.92 -24.25
C SER A 38 27.47 14.13 -24.74
N MET A 39 26.37 14.18 -23.98
CA MET A 39 25.05 13.72 -24.43
C MET A 39 24.21 14.97 -24.73
N PRO A 40 23.86 15.27 -26.00
CA PRO A 40 22.94 16.35 -26.31
C PRO A 40 21.49 15.88 -26.09
N GLY A 41 20.71 16.66 -25.34
CA GLY A 41 19.24 16.52 -25.29
C GLY A 41 18.66 16.19 -23.91
N PHE A 42 18.90 17.04 -22.91
CA PHE A 42 18.20 16.98 -21.61
C PHE A 42 17.56 18.32 -21.24
N ALA A 43 16.91 18.95 -22.23
CA ALA A 43 16.15 20.17 -22.04
C ALA A 43 14.91 20.14 -22.95
N SER A 44 13.90 19.35 -22.57
CA SER A 44 12.50 19.50 -23.02
C SER A 44 11.63 18.40 -22.41
N SER A 45 11.23 18.52 -21.14
CA SER A 45 10.11 17.73 -20.58
C SER A 45 9.45 18.36 -19.35
N MET A 46 9.46 19.70 -19.25
CA MET A 46 8.69 20.47 -18.26
C MET A 46 7.49 21.19 -18.88
N ASP A 47 6.91 20.62 -19.94
CA ASP A 47 5.77 21.21 -20.68
C ASP A 47 4.42 20.54 -20.33
N TRP A 48 4.41 19.64 -19.33
CA TRP A 48 3.20 18.93 -18.89
C TRP A 48 2.45 19.65 -17.76
N LEU A 49 3.14 20.47 -16.96
CA LEU A 49 2.56 21.25 -15.85
C LEU A 49 1.69 22.44 -16.29
N SER A 50 1.56 22.68 -17.59
CA SER A 50 0.89 23.86 -18.16
C SER A 50 -0.41 23.55 -18.91
N ARG A 51 -0.87 22.28 -18.89
CA ARG A 51 -2.09 21.91 -19.62
C ARG A 51 -3.33 22.19 -18.77
N PRO A 52 -4.32 22.94 -19.30
CA PRO A 52 -5.63 23.01 -18.65
C PRO A 52 -6.29 21.63 -18.68
N GLU A 53 -7.09 21.35 -17.65
CA GLU A 53 -7.84 20.11 -17.47
C GLU A 53 -8.53 19.63 -18.76
N SER A 54 -8.49 18.32 -18.97
CA SER A 54 -9.08 17.66 -20.13
C SER A 54 -10.61 17.82 -20.09
N PRO A 55 -11.27 18.14 -21.21
CA PRO A 55 -12.74 18.11 -21.31
C PRO A 55 -13.34 16.76 -20.88
N PHE A 56 -12.54 15.69 -20.94
CA PHE A 56 -12.90 14.35 -20.48
C PHE A 56 -13.13 14.28 -18.95
N GLN A 57 -12.35 15.02 -18.15
CA GLN A 57 -12.55 15.06 -16.70
C GLN A 57 -13.93 15.66 -16.37
N LYS A 58 -14.30 16.77 -17.04
CA LYS A 58 -15.58 17.45 -16.79
C LYS A 58 -16.83 16.66 -17.19
N GLU A 59 -16.78 15.86 -18.25
CA GLU A 59 -17.95 15.10 -18.70
C GLU A 59 -18.24 13.89 -17.80
N VAL A 60 -17.21 13.24 -17.25
CA VAL A 60 -17.34 12.12 -16.30
C VAL A 60 -18.01 12.57 -14.99
N PHE A 61 -17.60 13.72 -14.43
CA PHE A 61 -18.20 14.27 -13.20
C PHE A 61 -19.70 14.53 -13.29
N SER A 62 -20.23 14.87 -14.48
CA SER A 62 -21.65 15.22 -14.64
C SER A 62 -22.60 14.02 -14.77
N ALA A 63 -22.07 12.82 -15.04
CA ALA A 63 -22.87 11.64 -15.34
C ALA A 63 -23.02 10.65 -14.16
N GLN A 64 -22.23 10.81 -13.10
CA GLN A 64 -22.15 9.83 -11.99
C GLN A 64 -22.94 10.21 -10.73
N THR A 65 -23.48 11.43 -10.63
CA THR A 65 -24.29 11.87 -9.48
C THR A 65 -25.69 11.22 -9.40
N ASP A 66 -26.08 10.39 -10.36
CA ASP A 66 -27.42 9.82 -10.45
C ASP A 66 -27.55 8.42 -9.79
N GLN A 67 -26.46 7.83 -9.27
CA GLN A 67 -26.46 6.50 -8.65
C GLN A 67 -25.56 6.43 -7.41
N ALA A 68 -25.99 7.03 -6.30
CA ALA A 68 -25.44 6.72 -4.97
C ALA A 68 -26.57 6.08 -4.12
N ASP A 69 -26.34 4.86 -3.66
CA ASP A 69 -27.20 4.10 -2.76
C ASP A 69 -26.80 4.32 -1.29
N ASN A 70 -27.83 4.53 -0.46
CA ASN A 70 -27.71 5.04 0.91
C ASN A 70 -27.48 3.94 1.95
N ASN A 71 -26.24 3.46 2.10
CA ASN A 71 -25.84 2.59 3.22
C ASN A 71 -24.63 3.10 4.04
N GLY A 72 -24.31 4.40 3.97
CA GLY A 72 -23.23 5.01 4.76
C GLY A 72 -23.60 5.36 6.21
N ASN A 73 -22.58 5.53 7.04
CA ASN A 73 -22.68 6.08 8.40
C ASN A 73 -23.42 7.44 8.35
N PRO A 74 -24.40 7.72 9.22
CA PRO A 74 -25.18 8.96 9.19
C PRO A 74 -24.38 10.26 9.36
N ASP A 75 -23.09 10.19 9.69
CA ASP A 75 -22.16 11.33 9.74
C ASP A 75 -21.41 11.61 8.42
N ASP A 76 -21.52 10.74 7.40
CA ASP A 76 -20.89 10.98 6.11
C ASP A 76 -21.68 12.00 5.29
N ASP A 77 -21.08 13.15 4.95
CA ASP A 77 -21.65 14.08 3.98
C ASP A 77 -21.81 13.32 2.64
N PRO A 78 -23.03 13.16 2.10
CA PRO A 78 -23.26 12.40 0.87
C PRO A 78 -22.57 13.00 -0.37
N ASP A 79 -22.01 14.22 -0.26
CA ASP A 79 -21.23 14.89 -1.30
C ASP A 79 -19.70 14.75 -1.12
N GLU A 80 -19.22 14.00 -0.11
CA GLU A 80 -17.79 13.85 0.17
C GLU A 80 -17.13 12.74 -0.67
N TYR A 81 -16.51 13.14 -1.78
CA TYR A 81 -15.70 12.26 -2.64
C TYR A 81 -14.20 12.51 -2.44
N TYR A 82 -13.40 11.50 -2.74
CA TYR A 82 -11.95 11.55 -2.56
C TYR A 82 -11.19 11.19 -3.82
N TYR A 83 -9.91 11.56 -3.91
CA TYR A 83 -9.01 11.10 -4.98
C TYR A 83 -7.63 10.77 -4.42
N ILE A 84 -6.88 9.97 -5.17
CA ILE A 84 -5.52 9.58 -4.81
C ILE A 84 -4.52 10.49 -5.50
N GLU A 85 -3.73 11.22 -4.72
CA GLU A 85 -2.57 11.95 -5.23
C GLU A 85 -1.34 11.04 -5.27
N SER A 86 -1.06 10.48 -6.46
CA SER A 86 -0.03 9.43 -6.64
C SER A 86 1.40 9.87 -6.37
N ILE A 87 1.69 11.18 -6.38
CA ILE A 87 3.05 11.67 -6.11
C ILE A 87 3.41 11.54 -4.62
N TYR A 88 2.42 11.56 -3.73
CA TYR A 88 2.62 11.40 -2.28
C TYR A 88 1.94 10.16 -1.70
N TRP A 89 1.14 9.45 -2.51
CA TRP A 89 0.27 8.37 -2.06
C TRP A 89 -0.60 8.81 -0.89
N GLN A 90 -1.35 9.88 -1.14
CA GLN A 90 -2.32 10.42 -0.20
C GLN A 90 -3.73 10.36 -0.76
N VAL A 91 -4.69 10.10 0.11
CA VAL A 91 -6.10 10.36 -0.14
C VAL A 91 -6.42 11.83 0.16
N ARG A 92 -7.17 12.48 -0.72
CA ARG A 92 -7.55 13.89 -0.61
C ARG A 92 -9.03 14.08 -0.87
N ASN A 93 -9.65 15.02 -0.16
CA ASN A 93 -11.01 15.45 -0.46
C ASN A 93 -11.07 16.16 -1.83
N VAL A 94 -12.06 15.84 -2.65
CA VAL A 94 -12.23 16.43 -4.00
C VAL A 94 -12.64 17.91 -3.94
N SER A 95 -13.34 18.35 -2.90
CA SER A 95 -13.93 19.69 -2.83
C SER A 95 -12.89 20.80 -2.62
N ASP A 96 -11.86 20.55 -1.81
CA ASP A 96 -10.86 21.55 -1.43
C ASP A 96 -9.41 21.00 -1.36
N GLY A 97 -9.21 19.69 -1.55
CA GLY A 97 -7.91 19.04 -1.52
C GLY A 97 -7.36 18.74 -0.11
N HIS A 98 -8.13 18.95 0.96
CA HIS A 98 -7.66 18.71 2.32
C HIS A 98 -7.36 17.22 2.58
N THR A 99 -6.47 16.99 3.53
CA THR A 99 -6.04 15.65 3.98
C THR A 99 -6.32 15.43 5.46
N ASP A 100 -6.64 16.50 6.19
CA ASP A 100 -6.74 16.53 7.65
C ASP A 100 -7.61 15.40 8.18
N GLY A 101 -7.03 14.52 8.99
CA GLY A 101 -7.70 13.37 9.59
C GLY A 101 -8.09 12.26 8.62
N LEU A 102 -7.84 12.35 7.31
CA LEU A 102 -8.24 11.30 6.35
C LEU A 102 -7.28 10.12 6.36
N VAL A 103 -7.82 8.90 6.34
CA VAL A 103 -7.05 7.65 6.21
C VAL A 103 -7.72 6.73 5.20
N LEU A 104 -6.96 6.15 4.29
CA LEU A 104 -7.42 5.05 3.44
C LEU A 104 -6.77 3.74 3.88
N LEU A 105 -7.58 2.78 4.32
CA LEU A 105 -7.11 1.44 4.65
C LEU A 105 -7.09 0.55 3.41
N THR A 106 -5.93 -0.06 3.13
CA THR A 106 -5.77 -1.01 2.02
C THR A 106 -5.13 -2.30 2.51
N ILE A 107 -5.63 -3.44 2.01
CA ILE A 107 -5.23 -4.79 2.47
C ILE A 107 -4.72 -5.57 1.25
N ASP A 108 -3.46 -6.00 1.27
CA ASP A 108 -2.81 -6.78 0.22
C ASP A 108 -2.85 -8.29 0.53
N ASP A 109 -2.57 -9.09 -0.51
CA ASP A 109 -2.45 -10.54 -0.48
C ASP A 109 -3.74 -11.30 -0.07
N VAL A 110 -4.88 -10.78 -0.52
CA VAL A 110 -6.23 -11.29 -0.23
C VAL A 110 -6.72 -12.22 -1.36
N PRO A 111 -7.63 -13.18 -1.13
CA PRO A 111 -8.13 -13.65 0.16
C PRO A 111 -7.34 -14.84 0.72
N ASN A 112 -7.20 -14.86 2.05
CA ASN A 112 -6.73 -16.00 2.83
C ASN A 112 -7.91 -16.64 3.60
N GLU A 113 -8.09 -17.96 3.42
CA GLU A 113 -9.17 -18.74 4.05
C GLU A 113 -9.18 -18.63 5.59
N GLU A 114 -8.02 -18.44 6.22
CA GLU A 114 -7.89 -18.38 7.67
C GLU A 114 -8.19 -16.99 8.27
N THR A 115 -7.96 -15.91 7.51
CA THR A 115 -7.91 -14.55 8.07
C THR A 115 -8.86 -13.55 7.44
N THR A 116 -9.19 -13.65 6.14
CA THR A 116 -10.02 -12.63 5.47
C THR A 116 -11.37 -12.45 6.17
N ALA A 117 -12.01 -13.54 6.60
CA ALA A 117 -13.28 -13.48 7.32
C ALA A 117 -13.16 -12.68 8.63
N GLY A 118 -12.06 -12.84 9.37
CA GLY A 118 -11.79 -12.07 10.58
C GLY A 118 -11.52 -10.59 10.28
N PHE A 119 -10.86 -10.27 9.17
CA PHE A 119 -10.70 -8.88 8.73
C PHE A 119 -12.06 -8.22 8.48
N LEU A 120 -12.96 -8.91 7.77
CA LEU A 120 -14.31 -8.42 7.51
C LEU A 120 -15.11 -8.21 8.80
N GLU A 121 -15.01 -9.14 9.76
CA GLU A 121 -15.65 -8.99 11.08
C GLU A 121 -15.14 -7.76 11.84
N VAL A 122 -13.83 -7.56 11.89
CA VAL A 122 -13.24 -6.38 12.56
C VAL A 122 -13.65 -5.09 11.85
N LEU A 123 -13.66 -5.07 10.52
CA LEU A 123 -14.05 -3.88 9.76
C LEU A 123 -15.53 -3.52 9.97
N ASP A 124 -16.42 -4.52 10.06
CA ASP A 124 -17.83 -4.30 10.38
C ASP A 124 -18.03 -3.78 11.81
N ASP A 125 -17.31 -4.35 12.80
CA ASP A 125 -17.35 -3.91 14.20
C ASP A 125 -16.97 -2.43 14.38
N PHE A 126 -16.09 -1.92 13.52
CA PHE A 126 -15.62 -0.53 13.52
C PHE A 126 -16.33 0.38 12.51
N ASP A 127 -17.26 -0.15 11.71
CA ASP A 127 -17.92 0.55 10.59
C ASP A 127 -16.92 1.18 9.60
N VAL A 128 -15.86 0.44 9.27
CA VAL A 128 -14.79 0.87 8.35
C VAL A 128 -14.88 0.08 7.05
N ARG A 129 -14.76 0.77 5.91
CA ARG A 129 -14.60 0.12 4.60
C ARG A 129 -13.15 0.20 4.13
N ALA A 130 -12.65 -0.85 3.48
CA ALA A 130 -11.26 -0.96 3.03
C ALA A 130 -11.17 -1.35 1.54
N LEU A 131 -10.01 -1.11 0.93
CA LEU A 131 -9.68 -1.54 -0.43
C LEU A 131 -8.80 -2.79 -0.38
N PHE A 132 -9.34 -3.92 -0.83
CA PHE A 132 -8.67 -5.22 -0.82
C PHE A 132 -7.99 -5.49 -2.17
N PHE A 133 -6.68 -5.61 -2.18
CA PHE A 133 -5.89 -5.97 -3.36
C PHE A 133 -5.78 -7.49 -3.46
N ILE A 134 -6.53 -8.08 -4.39
CA ILE A 134 -6.66 -9.53 -4.48
C ILE A 134 -5.60 -10.18 -5.37
N ASN A 135 -5.13 -11.37 -4.99
CA ASN A 135 -4.43 -12.28 -5.90
C ASN A 135 -5.42 -13.21 -6.61
N GLY A 136 -5.23 -13.41 -7.90
CA GLY A 136 -6.15 -14.19 -8.73
C GLY A 136 -6.23 -15.67 -8.37
N ASP A 137 -5.09 -16.30 -8.06
CA ASP A 137 -5.05 -17.73 -7.68
C ASP A 137 -5.76 -17.99 -6.34
N LEU A 138 -5.47 -17.19 -5.31
CA LEU A 138 -6.15 -17.26 -4.01
C LEU A 138 -7.65 -17.01 -4.15
N SER A 139 -8.04 -16.07 -5.01
CA SER A 139 -9.44 -15.73 -5.28
C SER A 139 -10.18 -16.82 -6.03
N GLU A 140 -9.52 -17.52 -6.95
CA GLU A 140 -10.08 -18.68 -7.67
C GLU A 140 -10.39 -19.83 -6.72
N GLU A 141 -9.57 -20.02 -5.68
CA GLU A 141 -9.77 -21.01 -4.63
C GLU A 141 -10.86 -20.59 -3.62
N ASN A 142 -10.97 -19.28 -3.35
CA ASN A 142 -11.88 -18.72 -2.33
C ASN A 142 -12.87 -17.67 -2.88
N PRO A 143 -13.68 -17.98 -3.91
CA PRO A 143 -14.57 -16.99 -4.54
C PRO A 143 -15.65 -16.46 -3.59
N HIS A 144 -16.03 -17.24 -2.57
CA HIS A 144 -17.01 -16.85 -1.56
C HIS A 144 -16.51 -15.71 -0.65
N LEU A 145 -15.20 -15.61 -0.41
CA LEU A 145 -14.62 -14.48 0.33
C LEU A 145 -14.60 -13.21 -0.52
N VAL A 146 -14.33 -13.34 -1.82
CA VAL A 146 -14.43 -12.22 -2.77
C VAL A 146 -15.85 -11.69 -2.87
N GLU A 147 -16.85 -12.58 -2.94
CA GLU A 147 -18.26 -12.22 -2.88
C GLU A 147 -18.58 -11.45 -1.60
N LYS A 148 -18.14 -11.96 -0.44
CA LYS A 148 -18.37 -11.32 0.85
C LYS A 148 -17.72 -9.94 0.96
N ILE A 149 -16.49 -9.78 0.48
CA ILE A 149 -15.80 -8.46 0.41
C ILE A 149 -16.69 -7.44 -0.31
N LEU A 150 -17.26 -7.82 -1.46
CA LEU A 150 -18.13 -6.95 -2.25
C LEU A 150 -19.50 -6.71 -1.59
N GLU A 151 -20.12 -7.74 -1.03
CA GLU A 151 -21.41 -7.65 -0.33
C GLU A 151 -21.33 -6.75 0.91
N ASP A 152 -20.21 -6.79 1.62
CA ASP A 152 -19.90 -5.92 2.75
C ASP A 152 -19.48 -4.49 2.30
N GLY A 153 -19.64 -4.13 1.03
CA GLY A 153 -19.42 -2.76 0.53
C GLY A 153 -17.96 -2.33 0.41
N HIS A 154 -17.01 -3.24 0.57
CA HIS A 154 -15.60 -2.95 0.34
C HIS A 154 -15.28 -2.89 -1.16
N GLN A 155 -14.13 -2.31 -1.50
CA GLN A 155 -13.66 -2.24 -2.88
C GLN A 155 -12.55 -3.26 -3.13
N ILE A 156 -12.41 -3.68 -4.39
CA ILE A 156 -11.40 -4.63 -4.83
C ILE A 156 -10.42 -3.98 -5.81
N GLY A 157 -9.14 -4.11 -5.51
CA GLY A 157 -8.02 -3.81 -6.39
C GLY A 157 -7.37 -5.08 -6.94
N ASN A 158 -6.57 -4.92 -8.01
CA ASN A 158 -5.84 -6.00 -8.65
C ASN A 158 -4.42 -6.11 -8.07
N HIS A 159 -4.05 -7.31 -7.58
CA HIS A 159 -2.71 -7.62 -7.08
C HIS A 159 -2.01 -8.76 -7.84
N THR A 160 -2.25 -8.83 -9.16
CA THR A 160 -1.78 -9.89 -10.08
C THR A 160 -2.31 -11.29 -9.76
N TRP A 161 -2.12 -12.22 -10.69
CA TRP A 161 -2.66 -13.56 -10.52
C TRP A 161 -1.89 -14.39 -9.49
N HIS A 162 -0.55 -14.41 -9.55
CA HIS A 162 0.27 -15.30 -8.71
C HIS A 162 1.26 -14.54 -7.79
N HIS A 163 1.01 -13.25 -7.53
CA HIS A 163 1.91 -12.37 -6.76
C HIS A 163 3.39 -12.38 -7.21
N ARG A 164 3.65 -12.56 -8.51
CA ARG A 164 5.03 -12.66 -9.03
C ARG A 164 5.67 -11.29 -9.16
N SER A 165 6.97 -11.22 -8.85
CA SER A 165 7.77 -10.02 -9.11
C SER A 165 7.82 -9.68 -10.61
N LEU A 166 7.11 -8.61 -11.01
CA LEU A 166 6.89 -8.25 -12.41
C LEU A 166 8.19 -7.87 -13.15
N ILE A 167 9.21 -7.39 -12.43
CA ILE A 167 10.54 -7.11 -12.99
C ILE A 167 11.24 -8.36 -13.55
N ARG A 168 10.81 -9.56 -13.12
CA ARG A 168 11.38 -10.85 -13.55
C ARG A 168 10.58 -11.50 -14.68
N LEU A 169 9.46 -10.90 -15.07
CA LEU A 169 8.56 -11.41 -16.09
C LEU A 169 8.82 -10.72 -17.44
N ASN A 170 8.52 -11.42 -18.51
CA ASN A 170 8.43 -10.79 -19.83
C ASN A 170 7.07 -10.08 -20.01
N ARG A 171 6.93 -9.30 -21.08
CA ARG A 171 5.71 -8.51 -21.34
C ARG A 171 4.44 -9.36 -21.42
N GLU A 172 4.48 -10.51 -22.07
CA GLU A 172 3.29 -11.39 -22.21
C GLU A 172 2.86 -11.95 -20.86
N GLN A 173 3.83 -12.36 -20.04
CA GLN A 173 3.58 -12.83 -18.68
C GLN A 173 3.01 -11.70 -17.80
N THR A 174 3.52 -10.46 -17.90
CA THR A 174 2.95 -9.31 -17.19
C THR A 174 1.51 -9.02 -17.62
N ILE A 175 1.21 -9.13 -18.93
CA ILE A 175 -0.16 -8.96 -19.43
C ILE A 175 -1.08 -10.01 -18.82
N ASP A 176 -0.68 -11.28 -18.84
CA ASP A 176 -1.45 -12.39 -18.29
C ASP A 176 -1.71 -12.21 -16.78
N GLU A 177 -0.65 -11.93 -16.01
CA GLU A 177 -0.74 -11.73 -14.55
C GLU A 177 -1.77 -10.66 -14.15
N ILE A 178 -1.90 -9.58 -14.93
CA ILE A 178 -2.82 -8.48 -14.60
C ILE A 178 -4.20 -8.72 -15.22
N THR A 179 -4.26 -9.07 -16.51
CA THR A 179 -5.52 -9.15 -17.26
C THR A 179 -6.39 -10.29 -16.77
N ARG A 180 -5.79 -11.42 -16.39
CA ARG A 180 -6.52 -12.61 -15.96
C ARG A 180 -7.35 -12.35 -14.69
N VAL A 181 -6.84 -11.55 -13.75
CA VAL A 181 -7.58 -11.14 -12.54
C VAL A 181 -8.81 -10.31 -12.93
N ASN A 182 -8.63 -9.35 -13.84
CA ASN A 182 -9.72 -8.49 -14.31
C ASN A 182 -10.82 -9.28 -15.03
N GLU A 183 -10.43 -10.22 -15.89
CA GLU A 183 -11.37 -11.09 -16.61
C GLU A 183 -12.15 -11.98 -15.65
N TRP A 184 -11.47 -12.56 -14.66
CA TRP A 184 -12.09 -13.40 -13.64
C TRP A 184 -13.09 -12.62 -12.78
N LEU A 185 -12.73 -11.43 -12.28
CA LEU A 185 -13.63 -10.55 -11.54
C LEU A 185 -14.87 -10.17 -12.36
N LYS A 186 -14.66 -9.84 -13.64
CA LYS A 186 -15.76 -9.48 -14.54
C LYS A 186 -16.69 -10.65 -14.81
N GLU A 187 -16.16 -11.85 -15.03
CA GLU A 187 -16.97 -13.04 -15.29
C GLU A 187 -17.79 -13.46 -14.06
N LYS A 188 -17.19 -13.43 -12.87
CA LYS A 188 -17.79 -13.96 -11.65
C LYS A 188 -18.72 -12.98 -10.94
N PHE A 189 -18.36 -11.71 -10.90
CA PHE A 189 -19.01 -10.72 -10.03
C PHE A 189 -19.48 -9.47 -10.80
N ASP A 190 -19.36 -9.47 -12.14
CA ASP A 190 -19.58 -8.29 -12.99
C ASP A 190 -18.71 -7.07 -12.62
N TYR A 191 -17.68 -7.29 -11.79
CA TYR A 191 -16.87 -6.25 -11.17
C TYR A 191 -15.67 -5.87 -12.03
N LYS A 192 -15.28 -4.58 -12.01
CA LYS A 192 -14.09 -4.07 -12.68
C LYS A 192 -13.26 -3.25 -11.69
N PRO A 193 -12.05 -3.71 -11.32
CA PRO A 193 -11.21 -2.96 -10.39
C PRO A 193 -10.75 -1.65 -11.02
N ALA A 194 -10.73 -0.58 -10.22
CA ALA A 194 -10.20 0.73 -10.60
C ALA A 194 -8.72 0.91 -10.19
N TYR A 195 -8.19 0.02 -9.36
CA TYR A 195 -6.85 0.10 -8.83
C TYR A 195 -6.04 -1.16 -9.10
N PHE A 196 -4.75 -0.95 -9.29
CA PHE A 196 -3.74 -1.99 -9.41
C PHE A 196 -2.60 -1.67 -8.46
N ARG A 197 -2.13 -2.66 -7.69
CA ARG A 197 -0.91 -2.53 -6.91
C ARG A 197 0.06 -3.61 -7.37
N PRO A 198 1.28 -3.26 -7.83
CA PRO A 198 2.24 -4.25 -8.25
C PRO A 198 2.81 -4.99 -7.02
N PRO A 199 3.03 -6.31 -7.11
CA PRO A 199 3.73 -7.09 -6.08
C PRO A 199 5.02 -6.40 -5.62
N TYR A 200 5.23 -6.35 -4.32
CA TYR A 200 6.40 -5.72 -3.67
C TYR A 200 6.54 -4.21 -3.93
N GLY A 201 5.51 -3.54 -4.46
CA GLY A 201 5.57 -2.14 -4.89
C GLY A 201 6.44 -1.91 -6.13
N LEU A 202 6.79 -2.97 -6.88
CA LEU A 202 7.74 -2.88 -8.00
C LEU A 202 7.02 -2.94 -9.35
N SER A 203 6.71 -1.76 -9.90
CA SER A 203 6.15 -1.64 -11.24
C SER A 203 7.21 -1.69 -12.36
N THR A 204 6.74 -1.88 -13.59
CA THR A 204 7.51 -1.78 -14.82
C THR A 204 6.72 -0.96 -15.84
N PRO A 205 7.36 -0.38 -16.88
CA PRO A 205 6.63 0.29 -17.96
C PRO A 205 5.59 -0.61 -18.65
N ALA A 206 5.83 -1.94 -18.65
CA ALA A 206 4.87 -2.89 -19.16
C ALA A 206 3.65 -3.00 -18.24
N SER A 207 3.83 -3.19 -16.93
CA SER A 207 2.71 -3.28 -15.98
C SER A 207 1.90 -1.99 -15.92
N ASP A 208 2.57 -0.83 -15.91
CA ASP A 208 1.89 0.47 -15.88
C ASP A 208 1.06 0.69 -17.15
N SER A 209 1.60 0.29 -18.32
CA SER A 209 0.88 0.33 -19.59
C SER A 209 -0.33 -0.61 -19.62
N VAL A 210 -0.26 -1.78 -18.98
CA VAL A 210 -1.36 -2.74 -18.92
C VAL A 210 -2.44 -2.23 -17.97
N ALA A 211 -2.07 -1.79 -16.76
CA ALA A 211 -3.00 -1.21 -15.80
C ALA A 211 -3.77 -0.03 -16.42
N ALA A 212 -3.07 0.91 -17.05
CA ALA A 212 -3.70 2.04 -17.74
C ALA A 212 -4.63 1.62 -18.89
N ALA A 213 -4.28 0.59 -19.66
CA ALA A 213 -5.12 0.07 -20.74
C ALA A 213 -6.44 -0.54 -20.23
N HIS A 214 -6.44 -1.04 -19.00
CA HIS A 214 -7.65 -1.50 -18.31
C HIS A 214 -8.37 -0.40 -17.52
N GLY A 215 -7.84 0.83 -17.53
CA GLY A 215 -8.38 1.96 -16.75
C GLY A 215 -8.13 1.81 -15.26
N MET A 216 -7.06 1.13 -14.86
CA MET A 216 -6.64 1.01 -13.47
C MET A 216 -5.54 2.01 -13.16
N MET A 217 -5.66 2.68 -12.01
CA MET A 217 -4.60 3.47 -11.42
C MET A 217 -3.62 2.57 -10.65
N ASN A 218 -2.32 2.76 -10.88
CA ASN A 218 -1.31 2.15 -10.02
C ASN A 218 -1.35 2.84 -8.65
N MET A 219 -1.52 2.08 -7.56
CA MET A 219 -1.66 2.61 -6.20
C MET A 219 -0.53 2.09 -5.30
N GLY A 220 0.29 3.02 -4.79
CA GLY A 220 1.24 2.75 -3.71
C GLY A 220 0.61 2.94 -2.32
N TRP A 221 1.46 3.24 -1.34
CA TRP A 221 1.07 3.54 0.04
C TRP A 221 2.03 4.58 0.63
N SER A 222 1.57 5.30 1.65
CA SER A 222 2.38 6.26 2.41
C SER A 222 2.69 5.78 3.83
N VAL A 223 1.87 4.86 4.37
CA VAL A 223 2.06 4.25 5.69
C VAL A 223 2.15 2.74 5.53
N GLY A 224 3.32 2.17 5.76
CA GLY A 224 3.52 0.71 5.74
C GLY A 224 3.50 0.13 7.14
N THR A 225 2.73 -0.94 7.36
CA THR A 225 2.65 -1.61 8.66
C THR A 225 3.90 -2.43 8.97
N TYR A 226 4.65 -2.89 7.95
CA TYR A 226 5.77 -3.85 8.07
C TYR A 226 5.39 -5.11 8.86
N ASP A 227 4.15 -5.55 8.73
CA ASP A 227 3.64 -6.81 9.28
C ASP A 227 4.31 -8.04 8.68
N TRP A 228 4.63 -8.02 7.38
CA TRP A 228 5.29 -9.11 6.65
C TRP A 228 6.70 -9.48 7.14
N VAL A 229 7.29 -8.72 8.08
CA VAL A 229 8.60 -9.04 8.66
C VAL A 229 8.50 -10.09 9.77
N TYR A 230 7.30 -10.35 10.27
CA TYR A 230 7.02 -11.36 11.27
C TYR A 230 6.57 -12.66 10.59
N PRO A 231 7.22 -13.79 10.88
CA PRO A 231 6.74 -15.09 10.43
C PRO A 231 5.33 -15.38 10.93
N GLU A 232 4.54 -16.09 10.11
CA GLU A 232 3.14 -16.42 10.41
C GLU A 232 2.96 -17.27 11.69
N ASP A 233 4.01 -17.96 12.12
CA ASP A 233 4.03 -18.87 13.29
C ASP A 233 4.73 -18.28 14.53
N GLU A 234 5.13 -17.00 14.50
CA GLU A 234 5.78 -16.32 15.63
C GLU A 234 4.80 -15.50 16.49
N ASP A 235 5.19 -15.23 17.73
CA ASP A 235 4.39 -14.69 18.85
C ASP A 235 3.43 -13.52 18.47
N ILE A 236 2.24 -13.86 17.96
CA ILE A 236 1.22 -12.89 17.50
C ILE A 236 0.87 -11.87 18.58
N GLU A 237 0.71 -12.34 19.83
CA GLU A 237 0.39 -11.49 20.98
C GLU A 237 1.48 -10.46 21.31
N GLU A 238 2.74 -10.76 20.99
CA GLU A 238 3.87 -9.84 21.20
C GLU A 238 4.05 -8.89 20.02
N ASN A 239 3.81 -9.37 18.79
CA ASN A 239 4.09 -8.64 17.57
C ASN A 239 2.96 -7.69 17.16
N SER A 240 1.68 -8.06 17.37
CA SER A 240 0.55 -7.25 16.93
C SER A 240 0.49 -5.85 17.58
N PRO A 241 0.81 -5.67 18.88
CA PRO A 241 0.84 -4.33 19.47
C PRO A 241 1.97 -3.46 18.93
N GLU A 242 3.12 -4.07 18.57
CA GLU A 242 4.23 -3.33 17.97
C GLU A 242 3.91 -2.88 16.54
N ILE A 243 3.24 -3.73 15.75
CA ILE A 243 2.73 -3.36 14.41
C ILE A 243 1.76 -2.20 14.54
N ALA A 244 0.80 -2.27 15.45
CA ALA A 244 -0.18 -1.22 15.66
C ALA A 244 0.49 0.10 16.07
N ARG A 245 1.33 0.05 17.11
CA ARG A 245 2.10 1.20 17.61
C ARG A 245 2.93 1.84 16.50
N ARG A 246 3.63 1.05 15.68
CA ARG A 246 4.43 1.57 14.56
C ARG A 246 3.56 2.24 13.51
N THR A 247 2.42 1.64 13.17
CA THR A 247 1.49 2.14 12.16
C THR A 247 0.91 3.49 12.58
N VAL A 248 0.43 3.60 13.82
CA VAL A 248 -0.08 4.85 14.40
C VAL A 248 1.00 5.93 14.42
N ASN A 249 2.21 5.61 14.90
CA ASN A 249 3.32 6.57 14.93
C ASN A 249 3.79 7.05 13.56
N ALA A 250 3.58 6.23 12.51
CA ALA A 250 3.89 6.58 11.14
C ALA A 250 2.71 7.28 10.43
N MET A 251 1.55 7.38 11.07
CA MET A 251 0.37 7.96 10.46
C MET A 251 0.57 9.42 10.12
N MET A 252 -0.10 9.82 9.04
CA MET A 252 -0.15 11.19 8.57
C MET A 252 -1.51 11.47 7.93
N ASP A 253 -1.90 12.74 7.91
CA ASP A 253 -3.09 13.20 7.20
C ASP A 253 -3.08 12.75 5.74
N GLY A 254 -4.19 12.15 5.30
CA GLY A 254 -4.35 11.56 3.97
C GLY A 254 -3.60 10.24 3.79
N GLY A 255 -3.13 9.61 4.87
CA GLY A 255 -2.33 8.39 4.81
C GLY A 255 -3.04 7.23 4.13
N ILE A 256 -2.31 6.48 3.30
CA ILE A 256 -2.76 5.20 2.73
C ILE A 256 -2.00 4.10 3.46
N ILE A 257 -2.71 3.30 4.25
CA ILE A 257 -2.17 2.18 5.02
C ILE A 257 -2.04 0.97 4.09
N LEU A 258 -0.85 0.38 4.02
CA LEU A 258 -0.63 -0.98 3.53
C LEU A 258 -0.54 -1.94 4.73
N ILE A 259 -1.50 -2.86 4.82
CA ILE A 259 -1.47 -4.05 5.68
C ILE A 259 -1.70 -5.30 4.81
N HIS A 260 -1.28 -6.48 5.26
CA HIS A 260 -1.45 -7.76 4.54
C HIS A 260 -2.47 -8.66 5.27
N ASP A 261 -3.09 -9.57 4.54
CA ASP A 261 -4.03 -10.58 5.06
C ASP A 261 -3.30 -11.72 5.81
N LEU A 262 -2.73 -11.39 6.98
CA LEU A 262 -1.94 -12.26 7.83
C LEU A 262 -2.54 -12.38 9.24
N PRO A 263 -2.31 -13.50 9.97
CA PRO A 263 -2.82 -13.66 11.34
C PRO A 263 -2.36 -12.56 12.31
N VAL A 264 -1.09 -12.14 12.20
CA VAL A 264 -0.53 -11.07 13.04
C VAL A 264 -1.14 -9.70 12.71
N SER A 265 -1.46 -9.50 11.43
CA SER A 265 -2.09 -8.28 10.92
C SER A 265 -3.55 -8.18 11.37
N LEU A 266 -4.28 -9.29 11.31
CA LEU A 266 -5.63 -9.39 11.85
C LEU A 266 -5.67 -9.04 13.35
N ALA A 267 -4.70 -9.53 14.12
CA ALA A 267 -4.59 -9.20 15.55
C ALA A 267 -4.17 -7.74 15.81
N ALA A 268 -3.50 -7.09 14.86
CA ALA A 268 -3.06 -5.70 14.99
C ALA A 268 -4.14 -4.70 14.54
N LEU A 269 -4.98 -5.08 13.57
CA LEU A 269 -6.00 -4.22 12.98
C LEU A 269 -6.90 -3.52 14.00
N PRO A 270 -7.55 -4.19 14.98
CA PRO A 270 -8.44 -3.50 15.92
C PRO A 270 -7.69 -2.46 16.76
N LEU A 271 -6.43 -2.71 17.12
CA LEU A 271 -5.60 -1.74 17.85
C LEU A 271 -5.25 -0.51 16.98
N ILE A 272 -5.04 -0.71 15.68
CA ILE A 272 -4.82 0.38 14.73
C ILE A 272 -6.08 1.22 14.58
N LEU A 273 -7.23 0.58 14.37
CA LEU A 273 -8.50 1.28 14.18
C LEU A 273 -8.89 2.08 15.43
N GLU A 274 -8.83 1.46 16.61
CA GLU A 274 -9.16 2.09 17.89
C GLU A 274 -8.31 3.34 18.13
N GLU A 275 -6.98 3.23 18.07
CA GLU A 275 -6.09 4.37 18.37
C GLU A 275 -6.23 5.49 17.34
N LEU A 276 -6.34 5.18 16.04
CA LEU A 276 -6.50 6.21 15.01
C LEU A 276 -7.83 6.95 15.13
N ILE A 277 -8.92 6.25 15.44
CA ILE A 277 -10.22 6.89 15.70
C ILE A 277 -10.15 7.77 16.95
N GLU A 278 -9.48 7.30 18.02
CA GLU A 278 -9.26 8.09 19.23
C GLU A 278 -8.40 9.34 18.99
N GLU A 279 -7.43 9.27 18.08
CA GLU A 279 -6.62 10.42 17.63
C GLU A 279 -7.40 11.39 16.71
N GLY A 280 -8.60 11.02 16.26
CA GLY A 280 -9.48 11.84 15.44
C GLY A 280 -9.31 11.64 13.93
N TYR A 281 -8.71 10.51 13.50
CA TYR A 281 -8.71 10.12 12.10
C TYR A 281 -10.06 9.51 11.70
N HIS A 282 -10.41 9.71 10.43
CA HIS A 282 -11.61 9.21 9.77
C HIS A 282 -11.19 8.34 8.58
N PHE A 283 -11.71 7.12 8.56
CA PHE A 283 -11.44 6.19 7.47
C PHE A 283 -12.32 6.50 6.27
N VAL A 284 -11.67 6.80 5.16
CA VAL A 284 -12.32 7.07 3.88
C VAL A 284 -12.92 5.78 3.33
N ASP A 285 -14.21 5.83 3.00
CA ASP A 285 -14.86 4.77 2.22
C ASP A 285 -14.25 4.74 0.79
N PRO A 286 -13.58 3.64 0.40
CA PRO A 286 -13.01 3.52 -0.94
C PRO A 286 -14.07 3.52 -2.05
N GLY A 287 -15.34 3.23 -1.75
CA GLY A 287 -16.45 3.39 -2.69
C GLY A 287 -16.68 4.83 -3.14
N ARG A 288 -16.15 5.81 -2.39
CA ARG A 288 -16.23 7.25 -2.66
C ARG A 288 -14.98 7.82 -3.34
N LEU A 289 -14.05 6.96 -3.76
CA LEU A 289 -12.90 7.40 -4.54
C LEU A 289 -13.31 7.68 -5.99
N ALA A 290 -13.12 8.93 -6.43
CA ALA A 290 -13.34 9.37 -7.79
C ALA A 290 -12.23 8.83 -8.71
N ASN A 291 -12.64 8.00 -9.68
CA ASN A 291 -11.77 7.28 -10.63
C ASN A 291 -12.15 7.55 -12.09
#